data_AF-M2NH76-F1
#
_entry.id   AF-M2NH76-F1
#
_cell.length_a   1.000
_cell.length_b   1.000
_cell.length_c   1.000
_cell.angle_alpha   90.00
_cell.angle_beta   90.00
_cell.angle_gamma   90.00
#
_symmetry.space_group_name_H-M   'P 1'
#
loop_
_entity.id
_entity.type
_entity.pdbx_description
1 polymer ?
#
loop_
_entity_poly.entity_id
_entity_poly.type
_entity_poly.pdbx_seq_one_letter_code
_entity_poly.pdbx_strand_id
1 'polypeptide(L)'
;MAEEDLPSGIHTAHDSGYSSGDILRVQELENENQTLAEKLSNASQQIAEYENGKRVLEARIRQLERIQQRQNALPEEAEDGAQAAAQPARPGVGRSFSFMSPRKPSPVSTSAHREKELEASLIKEQTLRIAAEQKVKDVTAEIEELSENLFQEANEMVAAERKENAELKKKIQELEGKVKDLTSQVGEHVVAGNPAGLRREVVRLGEKVKVLEERDVDRKRRLETIEAASKRVERVKAMLVPP
;
A
#
# COMPACT_ATOMS: atom_id res chain seq x y z
N MET A 1 49.23 33.43 -50.67
CA MET A 1 50.19 32.62 -49.88
C MET A 1 50.10 33.08 -48.44
N ALA A 2 49.29 32.38 -47.65
CA ALA A 2 49.39 32.27 -46.19
C ALA A 2 48.37 31.18 -45.81
N GLU A 3 48.89 30.06 -45.33
CA GLU A 3 48.13 28.97 -44.73
C GLU A 3 47.47 29.46 -43.43
N GLU A 4 46.21 29.08 -43.21
CA GLU A 4 45.66 28.93 -41.88
C GLU A 4 45.13 27.50 -41.73
N ASP A 5 45.63 26.89 -40.67
CA ASP A 5 45.52 25.50 -40.26
C ASP A 5 44.25 25.35 -39.40
N LEU A 6 43.30 24.52 -39.84
CA LEU A 6 42.14 24.10 -39.04
C LEU A 6 42.18 22.58 -38.92
N PRO A 7 42.34 22.01 -37.70
CA PRO A 7 42.36 20.57 -37.53
C PRO A 7 40.95 20.01 -37.74
N SER A 8 40.77 19.29 -38.84
CA SER A 8 39.60 18.44 -39.08
C SER A 8 39.59 17.32 -38.03
N GLY A 9 38.82 17.52 -36.97
CA GLY A 9 38.42 16.45 -36.06
C GLY A 9 37.59 15.42 -36.82
N ILE A 10 38.27 14.40 -37.35
CA ILE A 10 37.63 13.19 -37.82
C ILE A 10 37.12 12.47 -36.57
N HIS A 11 35.88 12.76 -36.19
CA HIS A 11 35.11 11.85 -35.36
C HIS A 11 34.88 10.60 -36.20
N THR A 12 35.74 9.61 -36.01
CA THR A 12 35.51 8.24 -36.45
C THR A 12 34.10 7.88 -36.00
N ALA A 13 33.19 7.72 -36.96
CA ALA A 13 31.90 7.10 -36.70
C ALA A 13 32.22 5.71 -36.17
N HIS A 14 32.12 5.54 -34.85
CA HIS A 14 32.05 4.23 -34.24
C HIS A 14 30.72 3.65 -34.73
N ASP A 15 30.78 2.96 -35.85
CA ASP A 15 29.77 2.03 -36.32
C ASP A 15 29.72 0.89 -35.29
N SER A 16 29.04 1.19 -34.17
CA SER A 16 28.63 0.21 -33.19
C SER A 16 27.53 -0.60 -33.87
N GLY A 17 27.93 -1.55 -34.72
CA GLY A 17 27.05 -2.60 -35.20
C GLY A 17 26.49 -3.31 -33.99
N TYR A 18 25.28 -2.92 -33.59
CA TYR A 18 24.55 -3.56 -32.51
C TYR A 18 24.54 -5.06 -32.77
N SER A 19 25.04 -5.84 -31.81
CA SER A 19 25.01 -7.29 -31.91
C SER A 19 23.57 -7.72 -32.14
N SER A 20 23.33 -8.79 -32.91
CA SER A 20 21.98 -9.34 -33.06
C SER A 20 21.33 -9.63 -31.69
N GLY A 21 22.13 -9.90 -30.65
CA GLY A 21 21.66 -10.04 -29.28
C GLY A 21 21.23 -8.72 -28.63
N ASP A 22 21.91 -7.61 -28.94
CA ASP A 22 21.53 -6.28 -28.45
C ASP A 22 20.20 -5.82 -29.08
N ILE A 23 19.99 -6.12 -30.36
CA ILE A 23 18.74 -5.84 -31.07
C ILE A 23 17.57 -6.59 -30.43
N LEU A 24 17.76 -7.89 -30.11
CA LEU A 24 16.75 -8.69 -29.43
C LEU A 24 16.46 -8.17 -28.02
N ARG A 25 17.50 -7.74 -27.27
CA ARG A 25 17.32 -7.19 -25.93
C ARG A 25 16.61 -5.85 -25.95
N VAL A 26 16.89 -4.99 -26.93
CA VAL A 26 16.16 -3.73 -27.14
C VAL A 26 14.69 -4.02 -27.43
N GLN A 27 14.39 -4.97 -28.32
CA GLN A 27 13.02 -5.35 -28.63
C GLN A 27 12.27 -5.92 -27.41
N GLU A 28 12.94 -6.73 -26.58
CA GLU A 28 12.37 -7.25 -25.34
C GLU A 28 12.06 -6.11 -24.35
N LEU A 29 12.99 -5.17 -24.17
CA LEU A 29 12.80 -3.99 -23.31
C LEU A 29 11.70 -3.06 -23.84
N GLU A 30 11.55 -2.94 -25.16
CA GLU A 30 10.46 -2.19 -25.78
C GLU A 30 9.11 -2.86 -25.49
N ASN A 31 9.02 -4.18 -25.61
CA ASN A 31 7.81 -4.93 -25.27
C ASN A 31 7.49 -4.80 -23.77
N GLU A 32 8.48 -4.92 -22.89
CA GLU A 32 8.30 -4.70 -21.45
C GLU A 32 7.76 -3.29 -21.18
N ASN A 33 8.35 -2.25 -21.79
CA ASN A 33 7.87 -0.87 -21.67
C ASN A 33 6.44 -0.69 -22.18
N GLN A 34 6.04 -1.36 -23.27
CA GLN A 34 4.67 -1.33 -23.76
C GLN A 34 3.70 -1.93 -22.73
N THR A 35 4.01 -3.12 -22.18
CA THR A 35 3.14 -3.72 -21.15
C THR A 35 3.05 -2.87 -19.88
N LEU A 36 4.14 -2.19 -19.50
CA LEU A 36 4.14 -1.28 -18.37
C LEU A 36 3.30 -0.03 -18.64
N ALA A 37 3.35 0.51 -19.86
CA ALA A 37 2.52 1.63 -20.27
C ALA A 37 1.02 1.26 -20.27
N GLU A 38 0.67 0.07 -20.75
CA GLU A 38 -0.72 -0.44 -20.69
C GLU A 38 -1.19 -0.61 -19.24
N LYS A 39 -0.35 -1.19 -18.38
CA LYS A 39 -0.66 -1.32 -16.94
C LYS A 39 -0.84 0.04 -16.27
N LEU A 40 0.00 1.03 -16.61
CA LEU A 40 -0.13 2.39 -16.11
C LEU A 40 -1.43 3.05 -16.58
N SER A 41 -1.80 2.87 -17.84
CA SER A 41 -3.06 3.36 -18.39
C SER A 41 -4.26 2.75 -17.66
N ASN A 42 -4.27 1.43 -17.46
CA ASN A 42 -5.34 0.74 -16.75
C ASN A 42 -5.42 1.15 -15.27
N ALA A 43 -4.28 1.28 -14.58
CA ALA A 43 -4.23 1.78 -13.21
C ALA A 43 -4.74 3.23 -13.11
N SER A 44 -4.40 4.09 -14.08
CA SER A 44 -4.90 5.46 -14.13
C SER A 44 -6.42 5.52 -14.31
N GLN A 45 -7.01 4.62 -15.11
CA GLN A 45 -8.46 4.52 -15.27
C GLN A 45 -9.13 4.09 -13.97
N GLN A 46 -8.60 3.07 -13.28
CA GLN A 46 -9.12 2.62 -11.99
C GLN A 46 -9.06 3.73 -10.93
N ILE A 47 -7.97 4.50 -10.88
CA ILE A 47 -7.87 5.66 -9.97
C ILE A 47 -8.98 6.67 -10.26
N ALA A 48 -9.23 6.99 -11.54
CA ALA A 48 -10.32 7.91 -11.90
C ALA A 48 -11.70 7.39 -11.47
N GLU A 49 -11.94 6.08 -11.59
CA GLU A 49 -13.17 5.44 -11.10
C GLU A 49 -13.31 5.55 -9.57
N TYR A 50 -12.24 5.25 -8.83
CA TYR A 50 -12.23 5.39 -7.37
C TYR A 50 -12.42 6.84 -6.92
N GLU A 51 -11.79 7.80 -7.59
CA GLU A 51 -11.98 9.23 -7.31
C GLU A 51 -13.42 9.67 -7.57
N ASN A 52 -14.04 9.20 -8.65
CA ASN A 52 -15.45 9.47 -8.93
C ASN A 52 -16.37 8.85 -7.87
N GLY A 53 -16.10 7.60 -7.47
CA GLY A 53 -16.82 6.93 -6.38
C GLY A 53 -16.72 7.72 -5.07
N LYS A 54 -15.51 8.20 -4.73
CA LYS A 54 -15.27 9.05 -3.55
C LYS A 54 -16.09 10.34 -3.61
N ARG A 55 -16.13 11.03 -4.76
CA ARG A 55 -16.94 12.26 -4.93
C ARG A 55 -18.43 12.01 -4.72
N VAL A 56 -18.94 10.89 -5.25
CA VAL A 56 -20.37 10.52 -5.08
C VAL A 56 -20.68 10.24 -3.61
N LEU A 57 -19.81 9.50 -2.91
CA LEU A 57 -19.98 9.22 -1.49
C LEU A 57 -19.92 10.49 -0.64
N GLU A 58 -18.96 11.38 -0.89
CA GLU A 58 -18.88 12.68 -0.22
C GLU A 58 -20.12 13.54 -0.47
N ALA A 59 -20.65 13.54 -1.69
CA ALA A 59 -21.89 14.25 -2.01
C ALA A 59 -23.10 13.68 -1.25
N ARG A 60 -23.17 12.35 -1.12
CA ARG A 60 -24.23 11.66 -0.34
C ARG A 60 -24.12 11.98 1.15
N ILE A 61 -22.92 11.99 1.71
CA ILE A 61 -22.69 12.37 3.12
C ILE A 61 -23.14 13.82 3.35
N ARG A 62 -22.71 14.75 2.50
CA ARG A 62 -23.15 16.17 2.59
C ARG A 62 -24.66 16.34 2.46
N GLN A 63 -25.33 15.47 1.70
CA GLN A 63 -26.79 15.50 1.58
C GLN A 63 -27.46 15.02 2.88
N LEU A 64 -26.93 13.96 3.50
CA LEU A 64 -27.42 13.46 4.79
C LEU A 64 -27.22 14.48 5.91
N GLU A 65 -26.05 15.12 5.97
CA GLU A 65 -25.77 16.19 6.93
C GLU A 65 -26.76 17.36 6.78
N ARG A 66 -27.07 17.76 5.54
CA ARG A 66 -28.10 18.79 5.29
C ARG A 66 -29.49 18.39 5.76
N ILE A 67 -29.87 17.13 5.56
CA ILE A 67 -31.17 16.62 6.04
C ILE A 67 -31.19 16.60 7.57
N GLN A 68 -30.11 16.15 8.20
CA GLN A 68 -29.98 16.12 9.66
C GLN A 68 -30.00 17.52 10.27
N GLN A 69 -29.30 18.49 9.66
CA GLN A 69 -29.36 19.90 10.08
C GLN A 69 -30.77 20.48 9.94
N ARG A 70 -31.51 20.15 8.87
CA ARG A 70 -32.91 20.57 8.72
C ARG A 70 -33.85 19.88 9.72
N GLN A 71 -33.54 18.65 10.14
CA GLN A 71 -34.32 17.96 11.18
C GLN A 71 -34.01 18.49 12.58
N ASN A 72 -32.75 18.88 12.84
CA ASN A 72 -32.36 19.49 14.12
C ASN A 72 -32.73 20.97 14.22
N ALA A 73 -32.94 21.66 13.09
CA ALA A 73 -33.50 23.01 13.06
C ALA A 73 -35.04 22.98 13.09
N LEU A 74 -35.61 22.60 14.25
CA LEU A 74 -36.95 23.08 14.60
C LEU A 74 -36.84 24.56 15.00
N PRO A 75 -37.85 25.41 14.70
CA PRO A 75 -37.76 26.84 14.97
C PRO A 75 -37.78 27.06 16.48
N GLU A 76 -36.67 27.54 17.04
CA GLU A 76 -36.70 28.17 18.35
C GLU A 76 -37.57 29.43 18.24
N GLU A 77 -38.73 29.34 18.88
CA GLU A 77 -39.53 30.49 19.30
C GLU A 77 -38.60 31.48 20.00
N ALA A 78 -38.49 32.67 19.41
CA ALA A 78 -37.76 33.79 19.96
C ALA A 78 -38.51 34.30 21.20
N GLU A 79 -38.04 33.93 22.40
CA GLU A 79 -38.42 34.59 23.65
C GLU A 79 -37.39 35.66 24.05
N ASP A 80 -37.84 36.89 23.80
CA ASP A 80 -37.70 38.15 24.55
C ASP A 80 -36.39 38.54 25.26
N GLY A 81 -35.89 39.71 24.87
CA GLY A 81 -34.71 40.40 25.41
C GLY A 81 -34.57 41.80 24.82
N ALA A 82 -35.51 42.68 25.17
CA ALA A 82 -35.62 44.05 24.69
C ALA A 82 -34.35 44.92 24.89
N GLN A 83 -33.92 45.60 23.83
CA GLN A 83 -33.34 46.95 23.88
C GLN A 83 -33.57 47.71 22.56
N ALA A 84 -34.49 48.68 22.64
CA ALA A 84 -34.65 49.92 21.88
C ALA A 84 -34.03 50.06 20.47
N ALA A 85 -34.88 50.22 19.44
CA ALA A 85 -35.18 51.54 18.84
C ALA A 85 -35.99 51.43 17.52
N ALA A 86 -36.93 52.37 17.35
CA ALA A 86 -37.57 52.82 16.11
C ALA A 86 -38.63 51.94 15.40
N GLN A 87 -39.89 52.29 15.65
CA GLN A 87 -41.04 52.18 14.72
C GLN A 87 -40.92 53.26 13.61
N PRO A 88 -41.55 53.14 12.40
CA PRO A 88 -43.02 53.02 12.28
C PRO A 88 -43.63 52.28 11.05
N ALA A 89 -44.94 52.03 11.23
CA ALA A 89 -46.04 52.03 10.23
C ALA A 89 -46.60 50.67 9.70
N ARG A 90 -47.63 50.17 10.42
CA ARG A 90 -49.03 49.81 10.02
C ARG A 90 -49.31 49.05 8.68
N PRO A 91 -50.55 48.54 8.46
CA PRO A 91 -51.35 47.56 9.20
C PRO A 91 -51.91 46.46 8.25
N GLY A 92 -52.16 45.23 8.72
CA GLY A 92 -52.63 44.19 7.78
C GLY A 92 -53.30 42.97 8.40
N VAL A 93 -54.58 43.13 8.74
CA VAL A 93 -55.64 42.12 8.61
C VAL A 93 -55.50 40.81 9.42
N GLY A 94 -56.21 40.79 10.55
CA GLY A 94 -57.22 39.77 10.81
C GLY A 94 -56.78 38.39 11.29
N ARG A 95 -56.36 38.27 12.56
CA ARG A 95 -56.50 37.02 13.32
C ARG A 95 -57.90 37.00 13.97
N SER A 96 -58.89 36.61 13.17
CA SER A 96 -60.25 36.37 13.64
C SER A 96 -60.44 34.89 13.98
N PHE A 97 -60.37 34.63 15.29
CA PHE A 97 -61.19 33.72 16.09
C PHE A 97 -61.79 32.43 15.48
N SER A 98 -61.48 31.34 16.18
CA SER A 98 -62.42 30.28 16.63
C SER A 98 -62.93 29.26 15.63
N PHE A 99 -62.58 27.99 15.86
CA PHE A 99 -63.51 26.87 15.66
C PHE A 99 -63.22 25.71 16.64
N MET A 100 -63.49 25.94 17.94
CA MET A 100 -64.01 24.84 18.76
C MET A 100 -65.48 24.69 18.40
N SER A 101 -65.84 23.64 17.66
CA SER A 101 -67.25 23.33 17.39
C SER A 101 -67.91 22.81 18.67
N PRO A 102 -69.00 23.45 19.14
CA PRO A 102 -69.83 22.89 20.18
C PRO A 102 -70.61 21.71 19.60
N ARG A 103 -70.51 20.55 20.26
CA ARG A 103 -71.42 19.42 20.00
C ARG A 103 -72.86 19.87 20.27
N LYS A 104 -73.70 19.91 19.24
CA LYS A 104 -75.17 19.91 19.35
C LYS A 104 -75.68 18.47 19.26
N PRO A 105 -76.65 18.04 20.08
CA PRO A 105 -77.26 16.71 19.94
C PRO A 105 -78.46 16.69 18.96
N SER A 106 -78.57 15.58 18.21
CA SER A 106 -79.67 15.06 17.35
C SER A 106 -79.80 15.59 15.90
N PRO A 107 -80.29 14.81 14.88
CA PRO A 107 -80.98 13.52 14.91
C PRO A 107 -80.33 12.38 14.07
N VAL A 108 -80.95 11.21 14.11
CA VAL A 108 -80.46 9.84 13.89
C VAL A 108 -80.10 9.44 12.42
N SER A 109 -79.78 10.38 11.53
CA SER A 109 -79.56 10.10 10.08
C SER A 109 -78.13 10.36 9.57
N THR A 110 -77.17 10.62 10.46
CA THR A 110 -75.74 10.77 10.13
C THR A 110 -74.92 9.52 10.46
N SER A 111 -75.51 8.52 11.12
CA SER A 111 -74.79 7.28 11.46
C SER A 111 -74.45 6.47 10.21
N ALA A 112 -75.41 6.27 9.29
CA ALA A 112 -75.20 5.46 8.09
C ALA A 112 -74.13 6.03 7.14
N HIS A 113 -74.01 7.35 7.03
CA HIS A 113 -72.93 7.98 6.26
C HIS A 113 -71.57 7.86 6.95
N ARG A 114 -71.55 8.03 8.28
CA ARG A 114 -70.35 7.83 9.09
C ARG A 114 -69.89 6.38 9.10
N GLU A 115 -70.81 5.42 9.14
CA GLU A 115 -70.54 3.98 9.04
C GLU A 115 -69.85 3.66 7.70
N LYS A 116 -70.39 4.15 6.58
CA LYS A 116 -69.75 3.98 5.26
C LYS A 116 -68.36 4.61 5.16
N GLU A 117 -68.16 5.78 5.77
CA GLU A 117 -66.85 6.44 5.80
C GLU A 117 -65.84 5.68 6.67
N LEU A 118 -66.29 5.11 7.79
CA LEU A 118 -65.48 4.26 8.65
C LEU A 118 -65.12 2.94 7.95
N GLU A 119 -66.06 2.31 7.24
CA GLU A 119 -65.80 1.13 6.42
C GLU A 119 -64.77 1.42 5.32
N ALA A 120 -64.93 2.53 4.60
CA ALA A 120 -63.96 2.95 3.59
C ALA A 120 -62.57 3.25 4.17
N SER A 121 -62.52 3.81 5.38
CA SER A 121 -61.26 4.08 6.09
C SER A 121 -60.60 2.78 6.58
N LEU A 122 -61.38 1.83 7.09
CA LEU A 122 -60.90 0.53 7.52
C LEU A 122 -60.35 -0.28 6.34
N ILE A 123 -61.02 -0.26 5.19
CA ILE A 123 -60.53 -0.91 3.96
C ILE A 123 -59.18 -0.29 3.55
N LYS A 124 -59.08 1.04 3.55
CA LYS A 124 -57.81 1.72 3.25
C LYS A 124 -56.71 1.31 4.22
N GLU A 125 -56.98 1.30 5.52
CA GLU A 125 -56.03 0.86 6.54
C GLU A 125 -55.58 -0.59 6.31
N GLN A 126 -56.52 -1.51 6.09
CA GLN A 126 -56.23 -2.92 5.83
C GLN A 126 -55.38 -3.10 4.57
N THR A 127 -55.70 -2.39 3.48
CA THR A 127 -54.89 -2.46 2.25
C THR A 127 -53.47 -1.92 2.45
N LEU A 128 -53.31 -0.83 3.20
CA LEU A 128 -52.01 -0.28 3.56
C LEU A 128 -51.23 -1.24 4.44
N ARG A 129 -51.90 -1.91 5.38
CA ARG A 129 -51.29 -2.92 6.25
C ARG A 129 -50.84 -4.14 5.46
N ILE A 130 -51.69 -4.68 4.58
CA ILE A 130 -51.31 -5.81 3.71
C ILE A 130 -50.11 -5.43 2.83
N ALA A 131 -50.10 -4.21 2.26
CA ALA A 131 -48.98 -3.73 1.47
C ALA A 131 -47.69 -3.56 2.30
N ALA A 132 -47.80 -3.09 3.55
CA ALA A 132 -46.67 -3.00 4.46
C ALA A 132 -46.15 -4.38 4.88
N GLU A 133 -47.05 -5.32 5.19
CA GLU A 133 -46.70 -6.70 5.51
C GLU A 133 -46.01 -7.40 4.32
N GLN A 134 -46.45 -7.12 3.09
CA GLN A 134 -45.76 -7.63 1.89
C GLN A 134 -44.35 -7.05 1.76
N LYS A 135 -44.18 -5.73 1.90
CA LYS A 135 -42.85 -5.10 1.87
C LYS A 135 -41.91 -5.66 2.93
N VAL A 136 -42.41 -5.96 4.12
CA VAL A 136 -41.61 -6.58 5.20
C VAL A 136 -41.16 -7.98 4.79
N LYS A 137 -42.03 -8.77 4.15
CA LYS A 137 -41.67 -10.09 3.62
C LYS A 137 -40.60 -9.98 2.53
N ASP A 138 -40.79 -9.05 1.59
CA ASP A 138 -39.84 -8.84 0.49
C ASP A 138 -38.45 -8.44 1.04
N VAL A 139 -38.39 -7.48 1.97
CA VAL A 139 -37.13 -7.06 2.62
C VAL A 139 -36.49 -8.20 3.43
N THR A 140 -37.31 -9.03 4.08
CA THR A 140 -36.79 -10.18 4.84
C THR A 140 -36.17 -11.21 3.89
N ALA A 141 -36.79 -11.47 2.74
CA ALA A 141 -36.23 -12.35 1.71
C ALA A 141 -34.93 -11.79 1.12
N GLU A 142 -34.85 -10.48 0.86
CA GLU A 142 -33.61 -9.83 0.41
C GLU A 142 -32.49 -9.96 1.45
N ILE A 143 -32.81 -9.81 2.74
CA ILE A 143 -31.83 -9.98 3.83
C ILE A 143 -31.36 -11.43 3.91
N GLU A 144 -32.27 -12.40 3.78
CA GLU A 144 -31.93 -13.82 3.74
C GLU A 144 -30.96 -14.11 2.58
N GLU A 145 -31.28 -13.67 1.36
CA GLU A 145 -30.42 -13.83 0.18
C GLU A 145 -29.04 -13.15 0.35
N LEU A 146 -29.03 -11.90 0.82
CA LEU A 146 -27.79 -11.17 1.09
C LEU A 146 -26.95 -11.88 2.15
N SER A 147 -27.59 -12.45 3.17
CA SER A 147 -26.90 -13.19 4.23
C SER A 147 -26.32 -14.50 3.68
N GLU A 148 -27.06 -15.23 2.86
CA GLU A 148 -26.57 -16.44 2.20
C GLU A 148 -25.35 -16.14 1.31
N ASN A 149 -25.43 -15.09 0.50
CA ASN A 149 -24.31 -14.66 -0.34
C ASN A 149 -23.09 -14.27 0.49
N LEU A 150 -23.27 -13.49 1.56
CA LEU A 150 -22.18 -13.09 2.46
C LEU A 150 -21.54 -14.30 3.16
N PHE A 151 -22.33 -15.27 3.60
CA PHE A 151 -21.80 -16.50 4.21
C PHE A 151 -21.07 -17.37 3.19
N GLN A 152 -21.57 -17.47 1.96
CA GLN A 152 -20.89 -18.20 0.89
C GLN A 152 -19.54 -17.57 0.56
N GLU A 153 -19.50 -16.25 0.35
CA GLU A 153 -18.27 -15.51 0.07
C GLU A 153 -17.25 -15.62 1.22
N ALA A 154 -17.72 -15.48 2.47
CA ALA A 154 -16.87 -15.65 3.64
C ALA A 154 -16.30 -17.08 3.73
N ASN A 155 -17.12 -18.09 3.45
CA ASN A 155 -16.66 -19.49 3.45
C ASN A 155 -15.64 -19.76 2.34
N GLU A 156 -15.83 -19.19 1.16
CA GLU A 156 -14.89 -19.29 0.04
C GLU A 156 -13.55 -18.64 0.38
N MET A 157 -13.56 -17.42 0.92
CA MET A 157 -12.37 -16.70 1.36
C MET A 157 -11.57 -17.50 2.39
N VAL A 158 -12.25 -18.03 3.41
CA VAL A 158 -11.61 -18.85 4.45
C VAL A 158 -11.07 -20.17 3.86
N ALA A 159 -11.77 -20.78 2.91
CA ALA A 159 -11.29 -21.99 2.24
C ALA A 159 -10.03 -21.71 1.41
N ALA A 160 -9.99 -20.59 0.68
CA ALA A 160 -8.82 -20.14 -0.06
C ALA A 160 -7.63 -19.91 0.89
N GLU A 161 -7.84 -19.20 2.01
CA GLU A 161 -6.80 -18.96 3.01
C GLU A 161 -6.31 -20.26 3.65
N ARG A 162 -7.21 -21.20 3.97
CA ARG A 162 -6.83 -22.52 4.49
C ARG A 162 -5.99 -23.31 3.50
N LYS A 163 -6.30 -23.23 2.21
CA LYS A 163 -5.53 -23.88 1.15
C LYS A 163 -4.13 -23.27 1.03
N GLU A 164 -4.05 -21.94 0.95
CA GLU A 164 -2.77 -21.23 0.88
C GLU A 164 -1.91 -21.49 2.13
N ASN A 165 -2.51 -21.39 3.32
CA ASN A 165 -1.83 -21.72 4.57
C ASN A 165 -1.32 -23.17 4.60
N ALA A 166 -2.07 -24.13 4.05
CA ALA A 166 -1.62 -25.52 3.95
C ALA A 166 -0.45 -25.67 2.97
N GLU A 167 -0.45 -24.97 1.84
CA GLU A 167 0.65 -24.95 0.87
C GLU A 167 1.91 -24.32 1.46
N LEU A 168 1.78 -23.18 2.15
CA LEU A 168 2.89 -22.54 2.85
C LEU A 168 3.46 -23.43 3.95
N LYS A 169 2.62 -24.07 4.75
CA LYS A 169 3.06 -25.03 5.78
C LYS A 169 3.83 -26.21 5.18
N LYS A 170 3.39 -26.75 4.04
CA LYS A 170 4.14 -27.80 3.31
C LYS A 170 5.51 -27.30 2.86
N LYS A 171 5.59 -26.08 2.32
CA LYS A 171 6.86 -25.49 1.87
C LYS A 171 7.81 -25.24 3.04
N ILE A 172 7.31 -24.76 4.18
CA ILE A 172 8.09 -24.61 5.41
C ILE A 172 8.65 -25.97 5.84
N GLN A 173 7.81 -27.01 5.89
CA GLN A 173 8.25 -28.35 6.26
C GLN A 173 9.32 -28.92 5.31
N GLU A 174 9.18 -28.70 4.00
CA GLU A 174 10.19 -29.11 3.01
C GLU A 174 11.51 -28.37 3.23
N LEU A 175 11.46 -27.06 3.47
CA LEU A 175 12.65 -26.25 3.76
C LEU A 175 13.31 -26.66 5.08
N GLU A 176 12.54 -26.93 6.13
CA GLU A 176 13.06 -27.46 7.39
C GLU A 176 13.77 -28.81 7.19
N GLY A 177 13.21 -29.69 6.36
CA GLY A 177 13.85 -30.95 5.96
C GLY A 177 15.18 -30.71 5.26
N LYS A 178 15.20 -29.84 4.23
CA LYS A 178 16.44 -29.49 3.50
C LYS A 178 17.49 -28.86 4.40
N VAL A 179 17.10 -27.99 5.32
CA VAL A 179 18.01 -27.38 6.30
C VAL A 179 18.60 -28.45 7.21
N LYS A 180 17.79 -29.41 7.67
CA LYS A 180 18.28 -30.54 8.48
C LYS A 180 19.26 -31.40 7.69
N ASP A 181 18.95 -31.76 6.45
CA ASP A 181 19.82 -32.56 5.59
C ASP A 181 21.14 -31.84 5.29
N LEU A 182 21.09 -30.55 4.95
CA LEU A 182 22.28 -29.72 4.77
C LEU A 182 23.09 -29.60 6.06
N THR A 183 22.43 -29.45 7.21
CA THR A 183 23.11 -29.42 8.52
C THR A 183 23.81 -30.75 8.79
N SER A 184 23.17 -31.88 8.48
CA SER A 184 23.79 -33.21 8.56
C SER A 184 24.96 -33.36 7.59
N GLN A 185 24.84 -32.90 6.34
CA GLN A 185 25.93 -32.93 5.36
C GLN A 185 27.12 -32.04 5.77
N VAL A 186 26.86 -30.85 6.32
CA VAL A 186 27.92 -29.98 6.86
C VAL A 186 28.56 -30.62 8.08
N GLY A 187 27.77 -31.20 9.00
CA GLY A 187 28.28 -31.96 10.13
C GLY A 187 29.15 -33.14 9.68
N GLU A 188 28.71 -33.87 8.66
CA GLU A 188 29.44 -35.01 8.10
C GLU A 188 30.68 -34.56 7.33
N HIS A 189 30.65 -33.46 6.56
CA HIS A 189 31.83 -32.91 5.89
C HIS A 189 32.85 -32.33 6.89
N VAL A 190 32.41 -31.76 8.01
CA VAL A 190 33.29 -31.32 9.11
C VAL A 190 33.92 -32.51 9.84
N VAL A 191 33.21 -33.65 9.92
CA VAL A 191 33.71 -34.89 10.55
C VAL A 191 34.59 -35.71 9.58
N ALA A 192 34.23 -35.79 8.30
CA ALA A 192 34.93 -36.52 7.24
C ALA A 192 36.11 -35.72 6.64
N GLY A 193 36.06 -34.40 6.70
CA GLY A 193 37.17 -33.52 6.35
C GLY A 193 38.26 -33.62 7.40
N ASN A 194 39.16 -34.61 7.25
CA ASN A 194 40.23 -34.99 8.17
C ASN A 194 40.77 -33.81 9.02
N PRO A 195 40.17 -33.52 10.18
CA PRO A 195 40.51 -32.33 10.95
C PRO A 195 41.93 -32.44 11.51
N ALA A 196 42.41 -33.68 11.68
CA ALA A 196 43.79 -33.97 12.03
C ALA A 196 44.77 -33.72 10.86
N GLY A 197 44.34 -33.88 9.60
CA GLY A 197 45.12 -33.54 8.42
C GLY A 197 45.31 -32.03 8.29
N LEU A 198 44.21 -31.27 8.42
CA LEU A 198 44.23 -29.80 8.42
C LEU A 198 45.08 -29.26 9.57
N ARG A 199 44.95 -29.79 10.79
CA ARG A 199 45.78 -29.38 11.94
C ARG A 199 47.26 -29.67 11.71
N ARG A 200 47.62 -30.85 11.18
CA ARG A 200 49.02 -31.18 10.85
C ARG A 200 49.59 -30.24 9.79
N GLU A 201 48.79 -29.93 8.78
CA GLU A 201 49.21 -29.02 7.72
C GLU A 201 49.38 -27.58 8.24
N VAL A 202 48.49 -27.11 9.11
CA VAL A 202 48.63 -25.80 9.79
C VAL A 202 49.92 -25.74 10.61
N VAL A 203 50.25 -26.80 11.35
CA VAL A 203 51.51 -26.87 12.10
C VAL A 203 52.71 -26.86 11.16
N ARG A 204 52.69 -27.69 10.10
CA ARG A 204 53.75 -27.77 9.08
C ARG A 204 53.96 -26.44 8.36
N LEU A 205 52.89 -25.70 8.10
CA LEU A 205 52.95 -24.37 7.49
C LEU A 205 53.46 -23.34 8.48
N GLY A 206 53.03 -23.40 9.75
CA GLY A 206 53.54 -22.53 10.82
C GLY A 206 55.04 -22.67 11.03
N GLU A 207 55.58 -23.89 11.02
CA GLU A 207 57.02 -24.14 11.10
C GLU A 207 57.78 -23.56 9.90
N LYS A 208 57.25 -23.72 8.68
CA LYS A 208 57.86 -23.12 7.48
C LYS A 208 57.86 -21.59 7.55
N VAL A 209 56.78 -20.98 8.04
CA VAL A 209 56.70 -19.53 8.22
C VAL A 209 57.75 -19.06 9.21
N LYS A 210 57.88 -19.71 10.36
CA LYS A 210 58.90 -19.36 11.37
C LYS A 210 60.32 -19.40 10.80
N VAL A 211 60.65 -20.42 10.03
CA VAL A 211 61.97 -20.52 9.38
C VAL A 211 62.19 -19.41 8.35
N LEU A 212 61.14 -19.00 7.62
CA LEU A 212 61.24 -17.88 6.69
C LEU A 212 61.44 -16.56 7.42
N GLU A 213 60.73 -16.34 8.54
CA GLU A 213 60.90 -15.17 9.39
C GLU A 213 62.32 -15.06 9.96
N GLU A 214 62.89 -16.17 10.45
CA GLU A 214 64.28 -16.21 10.93
C GLU A 214 65.28 -15.85 9.82
N ARG A 215 65.08 -16.39 8.60
CA ARG A 215 65.92 -16.02 7.45
C ARG A 215 65.77 -14.55 7.07
N ASP A 216 64.57 -13.98 7.16
CA ASP A 216 64.33 -12.57 6.88
C ASP A 216 65.02 -11.66 7.90
N VAL A 217 64.97 -12.02 9.18
CA VAL A 217 65.71 -11.32 10.24
C VAL A 217 67.21 -11.39 9.98
N ASP A 218 67.76 -12.55 9.62
CA ASP A 218 69.18 -12.70 9.34
C ASP A 218 69.61 -11.96 8.05
N ARG A 219 68.78 -11.99 7.01
CA ARG A 219 69.00 -11.19 5.79
C ARG A 219 69.03 -9.70 6.12
N LYS A 220 68.10 -9.22 6.94
CA LYS A 220 68.05 -7.82 7.38
C LYS A 220 69.30 -7.41 8.16
N ARG A 221 69.76 -8.24 9.11
CA ARG A 221 71.01 -8.00 9.87
C ARG A 221 72.25 -7.92 8.97
N ARG A 222 72.33 -8.79 7.96
CA ARG A 222 73.43 -8.75 6.98
C ARG A 222 73.39 -7.47 6.15
N LEU A 223 72.21 -7.06 5.71
CA LEU A 223 72.02 -5.80 4.98
C LEU A 223 72.42 -4.60 5.84
N GLU A 224 72.00 -4.53 7.10
CA GLU A 224 72.39 -3.45 8.02
C GLU A 224 73.91 -3.36 8.20
N THR A 225 74.60 -4.51 8.26
CA THR A 225 76.07 -4.55 8.36
C THR A 225 76.73 -4.02 7.07
N ILE A 226 76.20 -4.44 5.91
CA ILE A 226 76.69 -3.98 4.60
C ILE A 226 76.43 -2.48 4.45
N GLU A 227 75.27 -1.97 4.83
CA GLU A 227 74.95 -0.55 4.81
C GLU A 227 75.86 0.27 5.73
N ALA A 228 76.15 -0.24 6.93
CA ALA A 228 77.08 0.41 7.85
C ALA A 228 78.50 0.47 7.25
N ALA A 229 78.95 -0.61 6.59
CA ALA A 229 80.22 -0.62 5.86
C ALA A 229 80.21 0.34 4.66
N SER A 230 79.14 0.36 3.87
CA SER A 230 78.96 1.27 2.74
C SER A 230 79.00 2.73 3.19
N LYS A 231 78.28 3.09 4.26
CA LYS A 231 78.32 4.44 4.85
C LYS A 231 79.73 4.83 5.31
N ARG A 232 80.52 3.88 5.83
CA ARG A 232 81.93 4.15 6.19
C ARG A 232 82.77 4.42 4.94
N VAL A 233 82.60 3.62 3.88
CA VAL A 233 83.28 3.81 2.60
C VAL A 233 82.90 5.15 1.97
N GLU A 234 81.61 5.52 1.97
CA GLU A 234 81.14 6.80 1.47
C GLU A 234 81.74 7.98 2.23
N ARG A 235 81.83 7.91 3.58
CA ARG A 235 82.51 8.94 4.36
C ARG A 235 83.99 9.09 3.98
N VAL A 236 84.71 7.98 3.84
CA VAL A 236 86.12 8.00 3.42
C VAL A 236 86.25 8.55 1.99
N LYS A 237 85.35 8.15 1.08
CA LYS A 237 85.31 8.65 -0.29
C LYS A 237 85.08 10.16 -0.31
N ALA A 238 84.15 10.68 0.49
CA ALA A 238 83.89 12.12 0.60
C ALA A 238 85.12 12.91 1.11
N MET A 239 85.93 12.33 2.01
CA MET A 239 87.18 12.95 2.47
C MET A 239 88.32 12.90 1.45
N LEU A 240 88.24 12.00 0.46
CA LEU A 240 89.25 11.84 -0.59
C LEU A 240 88.93 12.63 -1.87
N VAL A 241 87.75 13.24 -1.95
CA VAL A 241 87.40 14.15 -3.05
C VAL A 241 87.95 15.55 -2.71
N PRO A 242 88.91 16.09 -3.48
CA PRO A 242 89.43 17.43 -3.24
C PRO A 242 88.36 18.51 -3.51
N PRO A 243 88.41 19.67 -2.83
CA PRO A 243 87.45 20.76 -3.01
C PRO A 243 87.50 21.40 -4.41
#